data_AF-A0A0L6J5G6-F1
#
_entry.id   AF-A0A0L6J5G6-F1
#
_cell.length_a   1.000
_cell.length_b   1.000
_cell.length_c   1.000
_cell.angle_alpha   90.00
_cell.angle_beta   90.00
_cell.angle_gamma   90.00
#
_symmetry.space_group_name_H-M   'P 1'
#
loop_
_entity.id
_entity.type
_entity.pdbx_description
1 polymer ?
#
loop_
_entity_poly.entity_id
_entity_poly.type
_entity_poly.pdbx_seq_one_letter_code
_entity_poly.pdbx_strand_id
1 'polypeptide(L)'
;MTNAVLIVAGLLGAGLTGNGLFMLAAPEAWYFAVPGVTTTGPFNQHLLRDIGLIFVLIGAGFAFGAVKPGWRALLWSMGAIWLAGHALFHVWEVAAGICGPEALTRDFPAVTLPALMAVALSVWSFRHADHR
;
A
#
# COMPACT_ATOMS: atom_id res chain seq x y z
N MET A 1 12.42 10.43 -18.36
CA MET A 1 12.41 9.62 -17.11
C MET A 1 11.30 10.04 -16.15
N THR A 2 11.07 11.34 -15.91
CA THR A 2 10.00 11.85 -15.01
C THR A 2 8.61 11.30 -15.32
N ASN A 3 8.21 11.20 -16.59
CA ASN A 3 6.89 10.70 -16.96
C ASN A 3 6.68 9.23 -16.54
N ALA A 4 7.70 8.38 -16.68
CA ALA A 4 7.62 6.98 -16.26
C ALA A 4 7.40 6.85 -14.75
N VAL A 5 8.08 7.67 -13.95
CA VAL A 5 7.91 7.68 -12.48
C VAL A 5 6.50 8.09 -12.08
N LEU A 6 5.95 9.13 -12.73
CA LEU A 6 4.58 9.57 -12.48
C LEU A 6 3.54 8.53 -12.91
N ILE A 7 3.79 7.81 -14.01
CA ILE A 7 2.94 6.69 -14.44
C ILE A 7 2.98 5.57 -13.39
N VAL A 8 4.16 5.18 -12.91
CA VAL A 8 4.30 4.16 -11.86
C VAL A 8 3.58 4.58 -10.58
N ALA A 9 3.74 5.84 -10.15
CA ALA A 9 3.03 6.37 -8.99
C ALA A 9 1.50 6.39 -9.20
N GLY A 10 1.03 6.73 -10.40
CA GLY A 10 -0.38 6.69 -10.76
C GLY A 10 -0.95 5.27 -10.74
N LEU A 11 -0.21 4.29 -11.29
CA LEU A 11 -0.61 2.87 -11.27
C LEU A 11 -0.64 2.30 -9.85
N LEU A 12 0.37 2.60 -9.03
CA LEU A 12 0.39 2.23 -7.62
C LEU A 12 -0.81 2.85 -6.89
N GLY A 13 -1.04 4.16 -7.08
CA GLY A 13 -2.16 4.88 -6.47
C GLY A 13 -3.52 4.32 -6.87
N ALA A 14 -3.71 4.01 -8.15
CA ALA A 14 -4.92 3.38 -8.67
C ALA A 14 -5.14 1.98 -8.10
N GLY A 15 -4.08 1.15 -8.01
CA GLY A 15 -4.14 -0.19 -7.43
C GLY A 15 -4.52 -0.17 -5.95
N LEU A 16 -3.88 0.71 -5.15
CA LEU A 16 -4.20 0.87 -3.72
C LEU A 16 -5.63 1.37 -3.51
N THR A 17 -6.05 2.36 -4.31
CA THR A 17 -7.42 2.89 -4.26
C THR A 17 -8.44 1.82 -4.64
N GLY A 18 -8.20 1.07 -5.72
CA GLY A 18 -9.08 -0.01 -6.15
C GLY A 18 -9.20 -1.11 -5.10
N ASN A 19 -8.10 -1.51 -4.47
CA ASN A 19 -8.11 -2.47 -3.37
C ASN A 19 -8.93 -1.94 -2.18
N GLY A 20 -8.69 -0.70 -1.75
CA GLY A 20 -9.42 -0.09 -0.65
C GLY A 20 -10.92 0.05 -0.94
N LEU A 21 -11.29 0.44 -2.16
CA LEU A 21 -12.69 0.49 -2.59
C LEU A 21 -13.35 -0.89 -2.60
N PHE A 22 -12.64 -1.97 -2.97
CA PHE A 22 -13.17 -3.33 -2.87
C PHE A 22 -13.45 -3.71 -1.41
N MET A 23 -12.52 -3.40 -0.49
CA MET A 23 -12.72 -3.60 0.95
C MET A 23 -13.92 -2.81 1.50
N LEU A 24 -14.17 -1.59 0.99
CA LEU A 24 -15.29 -0.76 1.42
C LEU A 24 -16.64 -1.27 0.91
N ALA A 25 -16.70 -1.59 -0.38
CA ALA A 25 -17.93 -1.97 -1.06
C ALA A 25 -18.36 -3.41 -0.75
N ALA A 26 -17.40 -4.35 -0.70
CA ALA A 26 -17.68 -5.77 -0.54
C ALA A 26 -16.59 -6.45 0.34
N PRO A 27 -16.51 -6.10 1.64
CA PRO A 27 -15.45 -6.60 2.53
C PRO A 27 -15.45 -8.12 2.67
N GLU A 28 -16.61 -8.77 2.68
CA GLU A 28 -16.69 -10.24 2.80
C GLU A 28 -16.12 -10.92 1.56
N ALA A 29 -16.49 -10.45 0.37
CA ALA A 29 -15.92 -10.96 -0.87
C ALA A 29 -14.41 -10.73 -0.94
N TRP A 30 -13.93 -9.57 -0.49
CA TRP A 30 -12.49 -9.29 -0.38
C TRP A 30 -11.79 -10.27 0.57
N TYR A 31 -12.37 -10.51 1.75
CA TYR A 31 -11.84 -11.40 2.78
C TYR A 31 -11.60 -12.83 2.27
N PHE A 32 -12.51 -13.36 1.45
CA PHE A 32 -12.37 -14.69 0.86
C PHE A 32 -11.55 -14.71 -0.44
N ALA A 33 -11.44 -13.59 -1.15
CA ALA A 33 -10.70 -13.51 -2.41
C ALA A 33 -9.19 -13.35 -2.22
N VAL A 34 -8.74 -12.70 -1.14
CA VAL A 34 -7.32 -12.42 -0.92
C VAL A 34 -6.63 -13.59 -0.21
N PRO A 35 -5.63 -14.23 -0.85
CA PRO A 35 -4.94 -15.39 -0.27
C PRO A 35 -4.34 -15.07 1.10
N GLY A 36 -4.57 -15.95 2.08
CA GLY A 36 -3.97 -15.86 3.41
C GLY A 36 -4.74 -15.02 4.43
N VAL A 37 -5.62 -14.12 4.00
CA VAL A 37 -6.41 -13.27 4.92
C VAL A 37 -7.28 -14.12 5.85
N THR A 38 -7.85 -15.22 5.36
CA THR A 38 -8.66 -16.13 6.18
C THR A 38 -7.87 -16.85 7.27
N THR A 39 -6.53 -16.82 7.22
CA THR A 39 -5.65 -17.47 8.20
C THR A 39 -5.19 -16.55 9.33
N THR A 40 -5.44 -15.23 9.23
CA THR A 40 -4.95 -14.24 10.19
C THR A 40 -6.00 -13.79 11.22
N GLY A 41 -7.21 -14.33 11.16
CA GLY A 41 -8.28 -14.08 12.14
C GLY A 41 -9.69 -14.16 11.54
N PRO A 42 -10.74 -14.12 12.38
CA PRO A 42 -12.12 -14.17 11.92
C PRO A 42 -12.51 -12.90 11.15
N PHE A 43 -13.48 -13.02 10.25
CA PHE A 43 -14.02 -11.89 9.47
C PHE A 43 -14.54 -10.79 10.40
N ASN A 44 -14.07 -9.55 10.16
CA ASN A 44 -14.57 -8.35 10.82
C ASN A 44 -14.77 -7.23 9.79
N GLN A 45 -16.02 -6.97 9.43
CA GLN A 45 -16.37 -6.01 8.40
C GLN A 45 -16.01 -4.55 8.75
N HIS A 46 -15.98 -4.19 10.03
CA HIS A 46 -15.64 -2.85 10.46
C HIS A 46 -14.14 -2.62 10.25
N LEU A 47 -13.33 -3.55 10.77
CA LEU A 47 -11.87 -3.53 10.61
C LEU A 47 -11.46 -3.51 9.13
N LEU A 48 -12.08 -4.33 8.28
CA LEU A 48 -11.77 -4.34 6.85
C LEU A 48 -12.09 -2.99 6.18
N ARG A 49 -13.15 -2.30 6.60
CA ARG A 49 -13.48 -0.99 6.05
C ARG A 49 -12.52 0.09 6.54
N ASP A 50 -12.07 0.02 7.79
CA ASP A 50 -11.02 0.92 8.29
C ASP A 50 -9.72 0.77 7.50
N ILE A 51 -9.32 -0.49 7.22
CA ILE A 51 -8.17 -0.77 6.34
C ILE A 51 -8.46 -0.25 4.92
N GLY A 52 -9.67 -0.44 4.41
CA GLY A 52 -10.08 0.09 3.11
C GLY A 52 -9.92 1.61 3.01
N LEU A 53 -10.33 2.35 4.03
CA LEU A 53 -10.20 3.81 4.09
C LEU A 53 -8.73 4.27 4.00
N ILE A 54 -7.82 3.63 4.74
CA ILE A 54 -6.39 4.00 4.68
C ILE A 54 -5.77 3.65 3.32
N PHE A 55 -6.15 2.53 2.69
CA PHE A 55 -5.72 2.21 1.33
C PHE A 55 -6.20 3.23 0.30
N VAL A 56 -7.45 3.69 0.39
CA VAL A 56 -7.99 4.77 -0.44
C VAL A 56 -7.23 6.08 -0.20
N LEU A 57 -6.96 6.44 1.07
CA LEU A 57 -6.22 7.65 1.42
C LEU A 57 -4.81 7.65 0.83
N ILE A 58 -4.07 6.55 1.00
CA ILE A 58 -2.71 6.41 0.46
C ILE A 58 -2.74 6.43 -1.07
N GLY A 59 -3.64 5.67 -1.68
CA GLY A 59 -3.78 5.61 -3.14
C GLY A 59 -4.08 6.98 -3.75
N ALA A 60 -5.03 7.72 -3.16
CA ALA A 60 -5.34 9.09 -3.54
C ALA A 60 -4.14 10.04 -3.33
N GLY A 61 -3.39 9.86 -2.24
CA GLY A 61 -2.15 10.63 -1.98
C GLY A 61 -1.09 10.42 -3.07
N PHE A 62 -0.91 9.20 -3.55
CA PHE A 62 0.01 8.91 -4.67
C PHE A 62 -0.44 9.59 -5.97
N ALA A 63 -1.72 9.43 -6.33
CA ALA A 63 -2.30 10.07 -7.52
C ALA A 63 -2.26 11.60 -7.46
N PHE A 64 -2.61 12.19 -6.31
CA PHE A 64 -2.60 13.63 -6.12
C PHE A 64 -1.18 14.19 -6.16
N GLY A 65 -0.21 13.53 -5.51
CA GLY A 65 1.21 13.91 -5.57
C GLY A 65 1.79 13.84 -6.99
N ALA A 66 1.24 12.99 -7.87
CA ALA A 66 1.64 12.96 -9.28
C ALA A 66 1.28 14.27 -10.00
N VAL A 67 0.09 14.83 -9.75
CA VAL A 67 -0.42 16.06 -10.38
C VAL A 67 -0.12 17.36 -9.62
N LYS A 68 0.21 17.29 -8.33
CA LYS A 68 0.57 18.43 -7.47
C LYS A 68 1.98 18.24 -6.86
N PRO A 69 3.03 18.65 -7.59
CA PRO A 69 4.43 18.45 -7.18
C PRO A 69 4.75 18.98 -5.78
N GLY A 70 4.20 20.13 -5.38
CA GLY A 70 4.46 20.75 -4.07
C GLY A 70 4.02 19.91 -2.86
N TRP A 71 3.11 18.96 -3.05
CA TRP A 71 2.65 18.04 -1.99
C TRP A 71 3.24 16.64 -2.12
N ARG A 72 3.94 16.35 -3.22
CA ARG A 72 4.36 15.00 -3.60
C ARG A 72 5.23 14.35 -2.55
N ALA A 73 6.30 15.03 -2.14
CA ALA A 73 7.27 14.44 -1.23
C ALA A 73 6.62 14.08 0.12
N LEU A 74 5.76 14.95 0.64
CA LEU A 74 5.03 14.69 1.88
C LEU A 74 4.08 13.49 1.73
N LEU A 75 3.18 13.54 0.74
CA LEU A 75 2.12 12.53 0.58
C LEU A 75 2.68 11.14 0.26
N TRP A 76 3.64 11.06 -0.66
CA TRP A 76 4.26 9.79 -1.01
C TRP A 76 5.04 9.21 0.17
N SER A 77 5.75 10.05 0.94
CA SER A 77 6.49 9.60 2.12
C SER A 77 5.58 9.06 3.21
N MET A 78 4.45 9.73 3.49
CA MET A 78 3.46 9.25 4.45
C MET A 78 2.92 7.87 4.03
N GLY A 79 2.58 7.72 2.75
CA GLY A 79 2.13 6.44 2.20
C GLY A 79 3.21 5.35 2.29
N ALA A 80 4.46 5.69 1.96
CA ALA A 80 5.59 4.76 2.03
C ALA A 80 5.86 4.30 3.47
N ILE A 81 5.79 5.19 4.46
CA ILE A 81 5.99 4.84 5.87
C ILE A 81 4.92 3.83 6.32
N TRP A 82 3.65 4.09 5.99
CA TRP A 82 2.57 3.20 6.38
C TRP A 82 2.70 1.82 5.69
N LEU A 83 2.94 1.79 4.37
CA LEU A 83 3.09 0.55 3.62
C LEU A 83 4.32 -0.25 4.07
N ALA A 84 5.44 0.41 4.38
CA ALA A 84 6.63 -0.24 4.91
C ALA A 84 6.38 -0.79 6.33
N GLY A 85 5.72 -0.03 7.20
CA GLY A 85 5.31 -0.50 8.52
C GLY A 85 4.41 -1.74 8.42
N HIS A 86 3.46 -1.74 7.49
CA HIS A 86 2.61 -2.89 7.21
C HIS A 86 3.41 -4.10 6.72
N ALA A 87 4.31 -3.92 5.74
CA ALA A 87 5.16 -5.01 5.26
C ALA A 87 6.09 -5.57 6.36
N LEU A 88 6.64 -4.71 7.23
CA LEU A 88 7.43 -5.13 8.37
C LEU A 88 6.60 -5.88 9.42
N PHE A 89 5.30 -5.55 9.54
CA PHE A 89 4.39 -6.30 10.41
C PHE A 89 4.21 -7.75 9.94
N HIS A 90 4.10 -8.01 8.64
CA HIS A 90 4.08 -9.38 8.10
C HIS A 90 5.38 -10.15 8.38
N VAL A 91 6.53 -9.47 8.31
CA VAL A 91 7.81 -10.07 8.72
C VAL A 91 7.81 -10.40 10.21
N TRP A 92 7.27 -9.51 11.03
CA TRP A 92 7.14 -9.73 12.46
C TRP A 92 6.20 -10.89 12.79
N GLU A 93 5.08 -11.06 12.08
CA GLU A 93 4.15 -12.19 12.28
C GLU A 93 4.85 -13.54 12.06
N VAL A 94 5.72 -13.63 11.05
CA VAL A 94 6.54 -14.82 10.83
C VAL A 94 7.58 -14.99 11.94
N ALA A 95 8.26 -13.92 12.34
CA ALA A 95 9.24 -13.97 13.42
C ALA A 95 8.63 -14.36 14.78
N ALA A 96 7.38 -13.95 15.03
CA ALA A 96 6.61 -14.27 16.22
C ALA A 96 5.97 -15.66 16.19
N GLY A 97 6.06 -16.38 15.06
CA GLY A 97 5.47 -17.72 14.89
C GLY A 97 3.96 -17.72 14.68
N ILE A 98 3.36 -16.57 14.32
CA ILE A 98 1.93 -16.45 13.98
C ILE A 98 1.68 -17.05 12.59
N CYS A 99 2.60 -16.81 11.65
CA CYS A 99 2.55 -17.28 10.28
C CYS A 99 3.78 -18.12 9.92
N GLY A 100 3.64 -19.06 8.98
CA GLY A 100 4.77 -19.75 8.36
C GLY A 100 5.57 -18.84 7.42
N PRO A 101 6.87 -19.11 7.16
CA PRO A 101 7.70 -18.31 6.26
C PRO A 101 7.14 -18.15 4.84
N GLU A 102 6.33 -19.11 4.39
CA GLU A 102 5.66 -19.10 3.08
C GLU A 102 4.73 -17.89 2.92
N ALA A 103 4.23 -17.32 4.03
CA ALA A 103 3.45 -16.09 4.03
C ALA A 103 4.22 -14.94 3.36
N LEU A 104 5.54 -14.82 3.58
CA LEU A 104 6.33 -13.74 2.99
C LEU A 104 6.36 -13.83 1.45
N THR A 105 6.45 -15.05 0.90
CA THR A 105 6.42 -15.24 -0.56
C THR A 105 5.04 -14.99 -1.12
N ARG A 106 3.99 -15.47 -0.46
CA ARG A 106 2.58 -15.22 -0.84
C ARG A 106 2.25 -13.73 -0.84
N ASP A 107 2.68 -13.02 0.20
CA ASP A 107 2.28 -11.63 0.45
C ASP A 107 3.17 -10.64 -0.31
N PHE A 108 4.34 -11.06 -0.80
CA PHE A 108 5.28 -10.20 -1.51
C PHE A 108 4.64 -9.34 -2.61
N PRO A 109 3.82 -9.87 -3.54
CA PRO A 109 3.28 -9.07 -4.64
C PRO A 109 2.31 -7.98 -4.20
N ALA A 110 1.58 -8.19 -3.10
CA ALA A 110 0.49 -7.33 -2.66
C ALA A 110 0.82 -6.48 -1.41
N VAL A 111 1.90 -6.83 -0.70
CA VAL A 111 2.31 -6.18 0.55
C VAL A 111 3.70 -5.57 0.40
N THR A 112 4.73 -6.40 0.19
CA THR A 112 6.13 -5.96 0.20
C THR A 112 6.50 -5.16 -1.05
N LEU A 113 6.08 -5.61 -2.23
CA LEU A 113 6.38 -4.94 -3.49
C LEU A 113 5.77 -3.51 -3.55
N PRO A 114 4.48 -3.29 -3.21
CA PRO A 114 3.92 -1.95 -3.11
C PRO A 114 4.67 -1.04 -2.12
N ALA A 115 5.13 -1.58 -1.00
CA ALA A 115 5.93 -0.83 -0.03
C ALA A 115 7.28 -0.40 -0.61
N LEU A 116 8.00 -1.32 -1.27
CA LEU A 116 9.28 -1.02 -1.93
C LEU A 116 9.11 0.01 -3.05
N MET A 117 8.05 -0.11 -3.85
CA MET A 117 7.69 0.87 -4.88
C MET A 117 7.42 2.25 -4.26
N ALA A 118 6.60 2.31 -3.20
CA ALA A 118 6.29 3.54 -2.49
C ALA A 118 7.56 4.21 -1.93
N VAL A 119 8.47 3.45 -1.31
CA VAL A 119 9.75 3.95 -0.81
C VAL A 119 10.61 4.51 -1.95
N ALA A 120 10.74 3.78 -3.06
CA ALA A 120 11.53 4.23 -4.22
C ALA A 120 10.97 5.52 -4.82
N LEU A 121 9.64 5.62 -4.95
CA LEU A 121 8.95 6.82 -5.42
C LEU A 121 9.17 8.01 -4.49
N SER A 122 9.07 7.79 -3.17
CA SER A 122 9.29 8.83 -2.15
C SER A 122 10.73 9.33 -2.16
N VAL A 123 11.71 8.44 -2.19
CA VAL A 123 13.14 8.81 -2.32
C VAL A 123 13.39 9.59 -3.59
N TRP A 124 12.81 9.15 -4.72
CA TRP A 124 12.90 9.90 -5.97
C TRP A 124 12.30 11.30 -5.84
N SER A 125 11.15 11.43 -5.16
CA SER A 125 10.46 12.72 -5.01
C SER A 125 11.29 13.74 -4.22
N PHE A 126 11.98 13.31 -3.14
CA PHE A 126 12.88 14.18 -2.37
C PHE A 126 14.05 14.68 -3.21
N ARG A 127 14.68 13.79 -3.99
CA ARG A 127 15.82 14.15 -4.86
C ARG A 127 15.45 15.13 -5.98
N HIS A 128 14.16 15.36 -6.24
CA HIS A 128 13.66 16.24 -7.29
C HIS A 128 12.73 17.33 -6.74
N ALA A 129 12.70 17.53 -5.42
CA ALA A 129 11.93 18.60 -4.77
C ALA A 129 12.58 19.98 -4.98
N ASP A 130 13.91 20.02 -5.13
CA ASP A 130 14.72 21.26 -5.19
C ASP A 130 14.81 21.90 -6.60
N HIS A 131 14.02 21.42 -7.57
CA HIS A 131 14.09 21.86 -8.97
C HIS A 131 12.83 22.55 -9.49
N ARG A 132 11.95 23.06 -8.62
CA ARG A 132 10.75 23.80 -9.03
C ARG A 132 10.46 25.00 -8.14
#